data_AF-A0A4Y2JZU4-F1
#
_entry.id   AF-A0A4Y2JZU4-F1
#
_cell.length_a   1.000
_cell.length_b   1.000
_cell.length_c   1.000
_cell.angle_alpha   90.00
_cell.angle_beta   90.00
_cell.angle_gamma   90.00
#
_symmetry.space_group_name_H-M   'P 1'
#
loop_
_entity.id
_entity.type
_entity.pdbx_description
1 polymer ?
#
loop_
_entity_poly.entity_id
_entity_poly.type
_entity_poly.pdbx_seq_one_letter_code
_entity_poly.pdbx_strand_id
1 'polypeptide(L)'
;MKINNDQLFDEVVLAKGYLQSNWEQWKQEETTRDVINSSGEKWLRLFGHFKENHIAAPNLTKIVEYAFCLPGTSAPVETVFSLMNNAWPDYKGLMKESTVKGLMTCKINIVLACKDFYNKIKNKKKTF
;
A
#
# COMPACT_ATOMS: atom_id res chain seq x y z
N MET A 1 5.41 -15.91 8.85
CA MET A 1 4.88 -14.93 9.83
C MET A 1 4.44 -15.69 11.07
N LYS A 2 5.01 -15.44 12.25
CA LYS A 2 4.56 -16.08 13.50
C LYS A 2 3.61 -15.12 14.21
N ILE A 3 2.38 -15.57 14.42
CA ILE A 3 1.29 -14.83 15.06
C ILE A 3 0.98 -15.55 16.37
N ASN A 4 0.83 -14.80 17.46
CA ASN A 4 0.31 -15.33 18.70
C ASN A 4 -1.22 -15.20 18.68
N ASN A 5 -1.93 -16.33 18.66
CA ASN A 5 -3.40 -16.32 18.54
C ASN A 5 -4.10 -15.74 19.77
N ASP A 6 -3.57 -15.95 20.97
CA ASP A 6 -4.18 -15.45 22.21
C ASP A 6 -4.09 -13.92 22.25
N GLN A 7 -2.90 -13.39 21.97
CA GLN A 7 -2.69 -11.94 21.87
C GLN A 7 -3.49 -11.33 20.71
N LEU A 8 -3.56 -12.02 19.57
CA LEU A 8 -4.37 -11.56 18.44
C LEU A 8 -5.85 -11.46 18.80
N PHE A 9 -6.38 -12.40 19.60
CA PHE A 9 -7.77 -12.35 20.02
C PHE A 9 -8.07 -11.07 20.81
N ASP A 10 -7.22 -10.75 21.78
CA ASP A 10 -7.33 -9.51 22.57
C ASP A 10 -7.26 -8.26 21.68
N GLU A 11 -6.29 -8.22 20.77
CA GLU A 11 -6.12 -7.13 19.79
C GLU A 11 -7.37 -6.95 18.91
N VAL A 12 -7.97 -8.06 18.45
CA VAL A 12 -9.19 -8.06 17.63
C VAL A 12 -10.41 -7.63 18.42
N VAL A 13 -10.54 -8.02 19.69
CA VAL A 13 -11.63 -7.58 20.56
C VAL A 13 -11.58 -6.07 20.76
N LEU A 14 -10.40 -5.51 21.02
CA LEU A 14 -10.20 -4.06 21.15
C LEU A 14 -10.53 -3.34 19.83
N ALA A 15 -10.03 -3.86 18.71
CA ALA A 15 -10.31 -3.29 17.39
C ALA A 15 -11.81 -3.31 17.08
N LYS A 16 -12.49 -4.42 17.36
CA LYS A 16 -13.93 -4.56 17.17
C LYS A 16 -14.71 -3.58 18.03
N GLY A 17 -14.33 -3.41 19.30
CA GLY A 17 -14.94 -2.43 20.20
C GLY A 17 -14.87 -1.02 19.62
N TYR A 18 -13.68 -0.58 19.18
CA TYR A 18 -13.51 0.72 18.56
C TYR A 18 -14.35 0.88 17.27
N LEU A 19 -14.30 -0.11 16.38
CA LEU A 19 -15.03 -0.07 15.11
C LEU A 19 -16.55 0.00 15.33
N GLN A 20 -17.08 -0.74 16.31
CA GLN A 20 -18.50 -0.72 16.66
C GLN A 20 -18.92 0.63 17.24
N SER A 21 -18.13 1.22 18.13
CA SER A 21 -18.44 2.52 18.72
C SER A 21 -18.47 3.65 17.69
N ASN A 22 -17.68 3.55 16.62
CA ASN A 22 -17.60 4.57 15.57
C ASN A 22 -18.46 4.25 14.34
N TRP A 23 -19.15 3.10 14.32
CA TRP A 23 -19.86 2.58 13.14
C TRP A 23 -20.93 3.53 12.61
N GLU A 24 -21.82 4.03 13.47
CA GLU A 24 -22.92 4.90 13.07
C GLU A 24 -22.42 6.26 12.56
N GLN A 25 -21.38 6.81 13.19
CA GLN A 25 -20.75 8.04 12.72
C GLN A 25 -20.14 7.85 11.33
N TRP A 26 -19.40 6.76 11.12
CA TRP A 26 -18.74 6.48 9.84
C TRP A 26 -19.75 6.22 8.72
N LYS A 27 -20.91 5.63 9.04
CA LYS A 27 -22.00 5.42 8.10
C LYS A 27 -22.62 6.73 7.61
N GLN A 28 -22.71 7.75 8.47
CA GLN A 28 -23.18 9.08 8.08
C GLN A 28 -22.12 9.86 7.27
N GLU A 29 -20.83 9.68 7.59
CA GLU A 29 -19.72 10.24 6.81
C GLU A 29 -19.65 9.63 5.39
N GLU A 30 -20.06 8.36 5.23
CA GLU A 30 -20.09 7.64 3.94
C GLU A 30 -21.07 8.27 2.95
N THR A 31 -22.21 8.78 3.43
CA THR A 31 -23.25 9.38 2.59
C THR A 31 -22.92 10.81 2.13
N THR A 32 -21.93 11.46 2.76
CA THR A 32 -21.63 12.88 2.54
C THR A 32 -20.32 13.15 1.83
N ARG A 33 -19.35 12.22 1.84
CA ARG A 33 -18.05 12.38 1.18
C ARG A 33 -17.51 11.05 0.64
N ASP A 34 -17.67 10.82 -0.67
CA ASP A 34 -17.21 9.61 -1.38
C ASP A 34 -15.70 9.30 -1.24
N VAL A 35 -14.88 10.28 -0.85
CA VAL A 35 -13.40 10.16 -0.85
C VAL A 35 -12.82 9.72 0.50
N ILE A 36 -13.54 9.90 1.62
CA ILE A 36 -12.98 9.74 2.98
C ILE A 36 -13.13 8.31 3.54
N ASN A 37 -13.89 7.44 2.88
CA ASN A 37 -14.29 6.14 3.43
C ASN A 37 -13.66 4.92 2.76
N SER A 38 -12.43 5.04 2.27
CA SER A 38 -11.68 3.86 1.84
C SER A 38 -11.43 2.91 3.02
N SER A 39 -11.37 1.60 2.76
CA SER A 39 -11.02 0.62 3.79
C SER A 39 -9.68 0.94 4.47
N GLY A 40 -8.72 1.48 3.71
CA GLY A 40 -7.43 1.94 4.24
C GLY A 40 -7.55 3.07 5.26
N GLU A 41 -8.44 4.04 5.03
CA GLU A 41 -8.67 5.16 5.97
C GLU A 41 -9.21 4.68 7.33
N LYS A 42 -10.13 3.71 7.30
CA LYS A 42 -10.71 3.11 8.51
C LYS A 42 -9.64 2.40 9.36
N TRP A 43 -8.70 1.70 8.72
CA TRP A 43 -7.54 1.11 9.40
C TRP A 43 -6.55 2.15 9.92
N LEU A 44 -6.30 3.23 9.16
CA LEU A 44 -5.44 4.33 9.61
C LEU A 44 -5.99 5.01 10.86
N ARG A 45 -7.30 5.27 10.93
CA ARG A 45 -7.96 5.83 12.11
C ARG A 45 -7.85 4.89 13.31
N LEU A 46 -8.08 3.59 13.12
CA LEU A 46 -7.94 2.59 14.18
C LEU A 46 -6.50 2.55 14.74
N PHE A 47 -5.49 2.45 13.87
CA PHE A 47 -4.10 2.42 14.33
C PHE A 47 -3.63 3.76 14.92
N GLY A 48 -4.19 4.89 14.45
CA GLY A 48 -4.03 6.19 15.08
C GLY A 48 -4.54 6.19 16.52
N HIS A 49 -5.77 5.70 16.74
CA HIS A 49 -6.36 5.56 18.06
C HIS A 49 -5.53 4.64 18.97
N PHE A 50 -5.06 3.50 18.47
CA PHE A 50 -4.21 2.59 19.24
C PHE A 50 -2.89 3.25 19.64
N LYS A 51 -2.28 4.03 18.75
CA LYS A 51 -1.06 4.78 19.03
C LYS A 51 -1.29 5.85 20.11
N GLU A 52 -2.39 6.59 20.04
CA GLU A 52 -2.75 7.63 21.02
C GLU A 52 -3.05 7.05 22.40
N ASN A 53 -3.65 5.86 22.46
CA ASN A 53 -4.03 5.20 23.72
C ASN A 53 -2.97 4.19 24.21
N HIS A 54 -1.78 4.18 23.60
CA HIS A 54 -0.68 3.26 23.93
C HIS A 54 -1.06 1.76 23.89
N ILE A 55 -1.98 1.40 22.99
CA ILE A 55 -2.42 0.02 22.76
C ILE A 55 -1.47 -0.63 21.75
N ALA A 56 -0.77 -1.69 22.15
CA ALA A 56 0.07 -2.46 21.26
C ALA A 56 -0.79 -3.50 20.51
N ALA A 57 -0.76 -3.48 19.18
CA ALA A 57 -1.45 -4.47 18.34
C ALA A 57 -0.53 -5.10 17.26
N PRO A 58 0.62 -5.69 17.65
CA PRO A 58 1.63 -6.15 16.71
C PRO A 58 1.20 -7.34 15.85
N ASN A 59 0.22 -8.14 16.28
CA ASN A 59 -0.27 -9.27 15.49
C ASN A 59 -1.28 -8.80 14.43
N LEU A 60 -2.20 -7.92 14.82
CA LEU A 60 -3.18 -7.30 13.95
C LEU A 60 -2.50 -6.45 12.88
N THR A 61 -1.50 -5.63 13.25
CA THR A 61 -0.72 -4.84 12.28
C THR A 61 -0.11 -5.71 11.20
N LYS A 62 0.53 -6.83 11.56
CA LYS A 62 1.11 -7.77 10.57
C LYS A 62 0.09 -8.34 9.60
N ILE A 63 -1.12 -8.68 10.10
CA ILE A 63 -2.20 -9.21 9.26
C ILE A 63 -2.71 -8.15 8.29
N VAL A 64 -2.94 -6.93 8.79
CA VAL A 64 -3.44 -5.82 7.97
C VAL A 64 -2.39 -5.41 6.94
N GLU A 65 -1.12 -5.27 7.32
CA GLU A 65 -0.02 -5.02 6.39
C GLU A 65 0.02 -6.07 5.29
N TYR A 66 -0.06 -7.36 5.65
CA TYR A 66 -0.10 -8.44 4.67
C TYR A 66 -1.30 -8.33 3.73
N ALA A 67 -2.49 -8.08 4.26
CA ALA A 67 -3.72 -7.96 3.47
C ALA A 67 -3.66 -6.78 2.48
N PHE A 68 -3.07 -5.65 2.87
CA PHE A 68 -2.92 -4.47 2.01
C PHE A 68 -1.72 -4.54 1.05
N CYS A 69 -0.75 -5.43 1.29
CA CYS A 69 0.28 -5.75 0.31
C CYS A 69 -0.24 -6.56 -0.87
N LEU A 70 -1.40 -7.22 -0.73
CA LEU A 70 -2.02 -7.96 -1.82
C LEU A 70 -2.87 -7.00 -2.66
N PRO A 71 -2.60 -6.86 -3.97
CA PRO A 71 -3.49 -6.09 -4.82
C PRO A 71 -4.85 -6.78 -4.86
N GLY A 72 -5.92 -6.05 -4.53
CA GLY A 72 -7.29 -6.58 -4.52
C GLY A 72 -7.84 -6.98 -5.90
N THR A 73 -7.10 -6.67 -6.97
CA THR A 73 -7.40 -7.06 -8.34
C THR A 73 -6.10 -7.46 -9.06
N SER A 74 -6.22 -8.21 -10.15
CA SER A 74 -5.10 -8.44 -11.06
C SER A 74 -4.69 -7.18 -11.84
N ALA A 75 -5.51 -6.13 -11.85
CA ALA A 75 -5.31 -4.92 -12.67
C ALA A 75 -3.94 -4.24 -12.49
N PRO A 76 -3.34 -4.12 -11.29
CA PRO A 76 -1.98 -3.61 -11.14
C PRO A 76 -0.95 -4.51 -11.82
N VAL A 77 -1.12 -5.83 -11.70
CA VAL A 77 -0.25 -6.84 -12.31
C VAL A 77 -0.40 -6.84 -13.83
N GLU A 78 -1.64 -6.77 -14.34
CA GLU A 78 -1.96 -6.62 -15.76
C GLU A 78 -1.41 -5.33 -16.34
N THR A 79 -1.41 -4.24 -15.56
CA THR A 79 -0.76 -2.97 -15.94
C THR A 79 0.75 -3.15 -16.07
N VAL A 80 1.39 -3.88 -15.15
CA VAL A 80 2.81 -4.25 -15.29
C VAL A 80 3.02 -5.08 -16.55
N PHE A 81 2.20 -6.09 -16.82
CA PHE A 81 2.33 -6.93 -18.02
C PHE A 81 2.13 -6.13 -19.32
N SER A 82 1.12 -5.26 -19.38
CA SER A 82 0.88 -4.38 -20.53
C SER A 82 2.05 -3.43 -20.77
N LEU A 83 2.58 -2.81 -19.71
CA LEU A 83 3.76 -1.95 -19.81
C LEU A 83 5.01 -2.73 -20.22
N MET A 84 5.18 -3.96 -19.75
CA MET A 84 6.27 -4.85 -20.16
C MET A 84 6.15 -5.22 -21.63
N ASN A 85 4.98 -5.67 -22.08
CA ASN A 85 4.74 -6.03 -23.48
C ASN A 85 4.96 -4.84 -24.43
N ASN A 86 4.62 -3.62 -24.00
CA ASN A 86 4.90 -2.40 -24.77
C ASN A 86 6.39 -2.05 -24.80
N ALA A 87 7.11 -2.26 -23.69
CA ALA A 87 8.54 -1.98 -23.59
C ALA A 87 9.41 -3.08 -24.23
N TRP A 88 8.88 -4.30 -24.31
CA TRP A 88 9.52 -5.52 -24.80
C TRP A 88 8.65 -6.21 -25.86
N PRO A 89 8.50 -5.62 -27.05
CA PRO A 89 7.88 -6.34 -28.15
C PRO A 89 8.89 -7.30 -28.81
N ASP A 90 8.40 -8.45 -29.29
CA ASP A 90 9.22 -9.58 -29.82
C ASP A 90 10.18 -9.19 -30.96
N TYR A 91 9.93 -8.07 -31.66
CA TYR A 91 10.80 -7.56 -32.72
C TYR A 91 11.98 -6.70 -32.22
N LYS A 92 12.05 -6.38 -30.91
CA LYS A 92 13.16 -5.65 -30.28
C LYS A 92 13.96 -6.57 -29.36
N GLY A 93 14.70 -7.51 -29.93
CA GLY A 93 15.56 -8.46 -29.21
C GLY A 93 16.79 -7.85 -28.52
N LEU A 94 16.68 -6.78 -27.72
CA LEU A 94 17.86 -6.01 -27.27
C LEU A 94 17.93 -5.61 -25.81
N MET A 95 16.86 -5.71 -25.02
CA MET A 95 16.98 -5.44 -23.59
C MET A 95 17.33 -6.72 -22.84
N LYS A 96 18.00 -6.62 -21.70
CA LYS A 96 18.18 -7.75 -20.78
C LYS A 96 17.00 -7.76 -19.81
N GLU A 97 16.64 -8.92 -19.28
CA GLU A 97 15.60 -9.04 -18.24
C GLU A 97 15.85 -8.07 -17.07
N SER A 98 17.12 -7.94 -16.64
CA SER A 98 17.52 -7.00 -15.59
C SER A 98 17.24 -5.53 -15.95
N THR A 99 17.40 -5.15 -17.21
CA THR A 99 17.08 -3.81 -17.73
C THR A 99 15.59 -3.55 -17.71
N VAL A 100 14.77 -4.52 -18.13
CA VAL A 100 13.30 -4.42 -18.08
C VAL A 100 12.83 -4.31 -16.65
N LYS A 101 13.33 -5.20 -15.78
CA LYS A 101 12.99 -5.18 -14.35
C LYS A 101 13.30 -3.83 -13.73
N GLY A 102 14.47 -3.26 -14.02
CA GLY A 102 14.85 -1.91 -13.59
C GLY A 102 13.91 -0.82 -14.14
N LEU A 103 13.60 -0.86 -15.43
CA LEU A 103 12.69 0.09 -16.09
C LEU A 103 11.27 0.04 -15.48
N MET A 104 10.72 -1.15 -15.30
CA MET A 104 9.41 -1.37 -14.72
C MET A 104 9.35 -0.92 -13.26
N THR A 105 10.37 -1.26 -12.47
CA THR A 105 10.48 -0.82 -11.08
C THR A 105 10.46 0.70 -10.98
N CYS A 106 11.20 1.39 -11.85
CA CYS A 106 11.19 2.86 -11.91
C CYS A 106 9.81 3.38 -12.35
N LYS A 107 9.25 2.86 -13.44
CA LYS A 107 8.00 3.39 -14.02
C LYS A 107 6.79 3.20 -13.12
N ILE A 108 6.75 2.12 -12.34
CA ILE A 108 5.62 1.78 -11.46
C ILE A 108 5.75 2.49 -10.11
N ASN A 109 6.95 2.49 -9.51
CA ASN A 109 7.12 2.98 -8.13
C ASN A 109 7.49 4.46 -8.06
N ILE A 110 7.87 5.09 -9.17
CA ILE A 110 8.29 6.49 -9.19
C ILE A 110 7.24 7.32 -9.90
N VAL A 111 6.36 7.91 -9.10
CA VAL A 111 5.31 8.84 -9.55
C VAL A 111 5.90 10.23 -9.78
N LEU A 112 6.92 10.32 -10.64
CA LEU A 112 7.54 11.59 -11.04
C LEU A 112 7.59 11.66 -12.56
N ALA A 113 7.42 12.87 -13.10
CA ALA A 113 7.75 13.11 -14.49
C ALA A 113 9.24 12.82 -14.74
N CYS A 114 9.60 12.34 -15.93
CA CYS A 114 10.98 11.97 -16.27
C CYS A 114 11.99 13.08 -15.96
N LYS A 115 11.60 14.35 -16.16
CA LYS A 115 12.42 15.53 -15.86
C LYS A 115 12.69 15.67 -14.37
N ASP A 116 11.68 15.51 -13.54
CA ASP A 116 11.78 15.63 -12.08
C ASP A 116 12.56 14.45 -11.49
N PHE A 117 12.34 13.26 -12.02
CA PHE A 117 13.13 12.07 -11.67
C PHE A 117 14.62 12.27 -11.98
N TYR A 118 14.93 12.74 -13.19
CA TYR A 118 16.31 13.04 -13.60
C TYR A 118 16.95 14.08 -12.69
N ASN A 119 16.25 15.19 -12.40
CA ASN A 119 16.73 16.22 -11.50
C ASN A 119 16.95 15.68 -10.07
N LYS A 120 16.04 14.83 -9.59
CA LYS A 120 16.13 14.20 -8.26
C LYS A 120 17.35 13.28 -8.14
N ILE A 121 17.65 12.47 -9.15
CA ILE A 121 18.87 11.64 -9.17
C ILE A 121 20.13 12.50 -9.31
N LYS A 122 20.11 13.48 -10.23
CA LYS A 122 21.24 14.38 -10.47
C LYS A 122 21.63 15.15 -9.22
N ASN A 123 20.66 15.58 -8.42
CA ASN A 123 20.89 16.33 -7.18
C ASN A 123 21.32 15.43 -6.00
N LYS A 124 20.97 14.13 -6.01
CA LYS A 124 21.46 13.16 -5.01
C LYS A 124 22.93 12.75 -5.20
N LYS A 125 23.54 13.00 -6.37
CA LYS A 125 24.98 12.72 -6.61
C LYS A 125 25.96 13.60 -5.83
N LYS A 126 25.48 14.56 -5.01
CA LYS A 126 26.35 15.41 -4.15
C LYS A 126 26.66 14.80 -2.77
N THR A 127 26.27 13.55 -2.51
CA THR A 127 26.58 12.88 -1.24
C THR A 127 26.85 11.39 -1.49
N PHE A 128 28.01 11.11 -2.07
CA PHE A 128 28.73 9.85 -1.93
C PHE A 128 30.20 10.19 -1.72
#